data_AF-A0A8S3X5R7-F1
#
_entry.id   AF-A0A8S3X5R7-F1
#
_cell.length_a   1.000
_cell.length_b   1.000
_cell.length_c   1.000
_cell.angle_alpha   90.00
_cell.angle_beta   90.00
_cell.angle_gamma   90.00
#
_symmetry.space_group_name_H-M   'P 1'
#
loop_
_entity.id
_entity.type
_entity.pdbx_description
1 polymer ?
#
loop_
_entity_poly.entity_id
_entity_poly.type
_entity_poly.pdbx_seq_one_letter_code
_entity_poly.pdbx_strand_id
1 'polypeptide(L)'
;MFKYLKYSVKITPMISRNSSNKNSSRDGLDYCANIVRQHDYENFIATLLMTKTIRSPALVVRAFNVEVARVQDQTSDSQTAAFRVQFWLDTINYIYKKDQTISKIPANPIAKELFKVCKSYSLPRRHLEKLVSSRSNLLKSKYFKTLEDIERYADDTVSSVYYLLLSVAGITDIHADHAASHLGKSQGLTNILRYVKESLFNL
;
A
#
# COMPACT_ATOMS: atom_id res chain seq x y z
N MET A 1 20.90 -24.76 19.11
CA MET A 1 20.19 -25.34 17.95
C MET A 1 19.58 -24.21 17.12
N PHE A 2 20.42 -23.42 16.45
CA PHE A 2 19.97 -22.32 15.57
C PHE A 2 20.55 -22.57 14.18
N LYS A 3 19.77 -23.22 13.30
CA LYS A 3 20.12 -23.39 11.90
C LYS A 3 19.56 -22.20 11.11
N TYR A 4 20.46 -21.35 10.65
CA TYR A 4 20.22 -20.31 9.67
C TYR A 4 19.61 -20.91 8.39
N LEU A 5 18.35 -20.59 8.10
CA LEU A 5 17.75 -20.79 6.78
C LEU A 5 18.39 -19.79 5.81
N LYS A 6 19.27 -20.29 4.95
CA LYS A 6 19.73 -19.58 3.75
C LYS A 6 18.57 -19.50 2.76
N TYR A 7 17.78 -18.43 2.82
CA TYR A 7 16.85 -18.10 1.74
C TYR A 7 17.64 -17.59 0.54
N SER A 8 17.74 -18.43 -0.49
CA SER A 8 18.35 -18.07 -1.77
C SER A 8 17.34 -17.25 -2.57
N VAL A 9 17.36 -15.93 -2.37
CA VAL A 9 16.62 -14.99 -3.23
C VAL A 9 17.34 -14.97 -4.58
N LYS A 10 16.71 -15.50 -5.63
CA LYS A 10 17.18 -15.27 -7.01
C LYS A 10 16.87 -13.81 -7.38
N ILE A 11 17.78 -12.92 -7.01
CA ILE A 11 17.74 -11.51 -7.39
C ILE A 11 18.30 -11.40 -8.81
N THR A 12 17.44 -11.12 -9.79
CA THR A 12 17.90 -10.69 -11.11
C THR A 12 18.46 -9.27 -10.95
N PRO A 13 19.75 -9.02 -11.25
CA PRO A 13 20.30 -7.66 -11.14
C PRO A 13 19.66 -6.77 -12.19
N MET A 14 19.23 -5.57 -11.79
CA MET A 14 18.83 -4.50 -12.70
C MET A 14 20.05 -4.09 -13.55
N ILE A 15 20.16 -4.64 -14.76
CA ILE A 15 21.15 -4.21 -15.75
C ILE A 15 20.78 -2.81 -16.25
N SER A 16 21.76 -1.93 -16.14
CA SER A 16 21.79 -0.52 -16.50
C SER A 16 21.56 -0.22 -17.98
N ARG A 17 20.69 0.75 -18.30
CA ARG A 17 20.91 1.78 -19.34
C ARG A 17 19.88 2.94 -19.27
N ASN A 18 20.37 4.15 -19.60
CA ASN A 18 19.76 5.50 -19.65
C ASN A 18 19.81 6.39 -18.38
N SER A 19 20.70 7.40 -18.42
CA SER A 19 20.94 8.37 -17.34
C SER A 19 19.81 9.39 -17.15
N SER A 20 18.99 9.66 -18.17
CA SER A 20 17.84 10.58 -18.10
C SER A 20 16.66 10.04 -17.28
N ASN A 21 16.55 8.71 -17.13
CA ASN A 21 15.44 8.06 -16.41
C ASN A 21 15.74 7.81 -14.93
N LYS A 22 17.00 8.05 -14.48
CA LYS A 22 17.40 7.89 -13.08
C LYS A 22 16.90 9.05 -12.20
N ASN A 23 16.83 10.27 -12.74
CA ASN A 23 16.39 11.44 -11.99
C ASN A 23 14.88 11.35 -11.73
N SER A 24 14.06 11.11 -12.75
CA SER A 24 12.61 10.94 -12.60
C SER A 24 12.22 9.79 -11.66
N SER A 25 12.99 8.69 -11.66
CA SER A 25 12.76 7.57 -10.74
C SER A 25 13.20 7.86 -9.31
N ARG A 26 14.24 8.68 -9.09
CA ARG A 26 14.62 9.14 -7.75
C ARG A 26 13.56 10.10 -7.22
N ASP A 27 13.13 11.05 -8.03
CA ASP A 27 12.09 12.02 -7.69
C ASP A 27 10.77 11.31 -7.30
N GLY A 28 10.39 10.25 -8.02
CA GLY A 28 9.20 9.45 -7.72
C GLY A 28 9.30 8.67 -6.39
N LEU A 29 10.46 8.07 -6.11
CA LEU A 29 10.70 7.37 -4.84
C LEU A 29 10.78 8.33 -3.65
N ASP A 30 11.40 9.49 -3.83
CA ASP A 30 11.47 10.54 -2.81
C ASP A 30 10.07 11.11 -2.52
N TYR A 31 9.24 11.29 -3.55
CA TYR A 31 7.83 11.63 -3.39
C TYR A 31 7.08 10.58 -2.55
N CYS A 32 7.25 9.30 -2.87
CA CYS A 32 6.65 8.21 -2.09
C CYS A 32 7.14 8.21 -0.63
N ALA A 33 8.44 8.44 -0.38
CA ALA A 33 8.97 8.50 0.97
C ALA A 33 8.41 9.71 1.75
N ASN A 34 8.29 10.86 1.10
CA ASN A 34 7.81 12.10 1.72
C ASN A 34 6.34 12.02 2.09
N ILE A 35 5.47 11.49 1.23
CA ILE A 35 4.05 11.38 1.54
C ILE A 35 3.80 10.41 2.70
N VAL A 36 4.55 9.31 2.79
CA VAL A 36 4.47 8.37 3.92
C VAL A 36 4.99 9.02 5.19
N ARG A 37 6.09 9.78 5.13
CA ARG A 37 6.60 10.52 6.29
C ARG A 37 5.57 11.53 6.83
N GLN A 38 4.86 12.22 5.95
CA GLN A 38 3.90 13.27 6.33
C GLN A 38 2.58 12.72 6.87
N HIS A 39 2.09 11.61 6.32
CA HIS A 39 0.73 11.13 6.59
C HIS A 39 0.66 9.75 7.25
N ASP A 40 1.79 9.07 7.42
CA ASP A 40 1.88 7.76 8.06
C ASP A 40 3.23 7.58 8.77
N TYR A 41 3.53 8.50 9.69
CA TYR A 41 4.86 8.62 10.32
C TYR A 41 5.28 7.36 11.10
N GLU A 42 4.36 6.73 11.83
CA GLU A 42 4.64 5.50 12.58
C GLU A 42 5.15 4.39 11.65
N ASN A 43 4.46 4.18 10.54
CA ASN A 43 4.86 3.17 9.57
C ASN A 43 6.05 3.62 8.71
N PHE A 44 6.25 4.93 8.51
CA PHE A 44 7.47 5.46 7.90
C PHE A 44 8.70 5.00 8.68
N ILE A 45 8.72 5.25 10.00
CA ILE A 45 9.82 4.86 10.89
C ILE A 45 9.99 3.33 10.91
N ALA A 46 8.90 2.57 11.02
CA ALA A 46 8.96 1.11 10.97
C ALA A 46 9.58 0.60 9.65
N THR A 47 9.32 1.27 8.53
CA THR A 47 9.88 0.91 7.22
C THR A 47 11.38 1.19 7.12
N LEU A 48 11.91 2.17 7.87
CA LEU A 48 13.35 2.45 7.89
C LEU A 48 14.16 1.26 8.45
N LEU A 49 13.56 0.46 9.33
CA LEU A 49 14.17 -0.75 9.91
C LEU A 49 14.32 -1.90 8.90
N MET A 50 13.63 -1.84 7.76
CA MET A 50 13.77 -2.83 6.70
C MET A 50 15.13 -2.74 5.99
N THR A 51 15.56 -3.83 5.35
CA THR A 51 16.82 -3.85 4.59
C THR A 51 16.79 -2.90 3.40
N LYS A 52 17.96 -2.41 2.96
CA LYS A 52 18.07 -1.42 1.88
C LYS A 52 17.38 -1.85 0.58
N THR A 53 17.30 -3.15 0.31
CA THR A 53 16.72 -3.71 -0.92
C THR A 53 15.20 -3.60 -0.95
N ILE A 54 14.53 -3.87 0.17
CA ILE A 54 13.06 -3.90 0.24
C ILE A 54 12.45 -2.59 0.75
N ARG A 55 13.27 -1.69 1.30
CA ARG A 55 12.81 -0.42 1.88
C ARG A 55 12.09 0.48 0.87
N SER A 56 12.70 0.74 -0.29
CA SER A 56 12.08 1.60 -1.31
C SER A 56 10.78 1.02 -1.87
N PRO A 57 10.71 -0.26 -2.26
CA PRO A 57 9.43 -0.88 -2.64
C PRO A 57 8.38 -0.86 -1.53
N ALA A 58 8.77 -1.07 -0.28
CA ALA A 58 7.87 -0.97 0.87
C ALA A 58 7.29 0.44 1.03
N LEU A 59 8.11 1.48 0.86
CA LEU A 59 7.65 2.87 0.88
C LEU A 59 6.67 3.16 -0.26
N VAL A 60 6.86 2.59 -1.45
CA VAL A 60 5.90 2.74 -2.56
C VAL A 60 4.55 2.10 -2.23
N VAL A 61 4.54 0.89 -1.67
CA VAL A 61 3.30 0.22 -1.23
C VAL A 61 2.58 1.05 -0.16
N ARG A 62 3.33 1.60 0.80
CA ARG A 62 2.77 2.46 1.83
C ARG A 62 2.28 3.80 1.28
N ALA A 63 2.99 4.40 0.32
CA ALA A 63 2.57 5.63 -0.34
C ALA A 63 1.23 5.44 -1.08
N PHE A 64 1.06 4.30 -1.75
CA PHE A 64 -0.22 3.91 -2.31
C PHE A 64 -1.32 3.80 -1.24
N ASN A 65 -1.06 3.13 -0.11
CA ASN A 65 -2.03 3.07 0.99
C ASN A 65 -2.40 4.46 1.51
N VAL A 66 -1.43 5.37 1.66
CA VAL A 66 -1.65 6.75 2.10
C VAL A 66 -2.55 7.52 1.13
N GLU A 67 -2.30 7.45 -0.18
CA GLU A 67 -3.15 8.11 -1.18
C GLU A 67 -4.59 7.60 -1.13
N VAL A 68 -4.78 6.28 -1.04
CA VAL A 68 -6.12 5.68 -1.01
C VAL A 68 -6.83 5.98 0.31
N ALA A 69 -6.11 5.99 1.44
CA ALA A 69 -6.67 6.29 2.75
C ALA A 69 -7.20 7.73 2.84
N ARG A 70 -6.48 8.67 2.24
CA ARG A 70 -6.78 10.11 2.33
C ARG A 70 -7.88 10.59 1.37
N VAL A 71 -8.46 9.70 0.55
CA VAL A 71 -9.50 10.10 -0.40
C VAL A 71 -10.69 10.79 0.30
N GLN A 72 -11.04 10.35 1.52
CA GLN A 72 -12.14 10.95 2.29
C GLN A 72 -11.78 12.32 2.88
N ASP A 73 -10.51 12.53 3.23
CA ASP A 73 -10.03 13.77 3.84
C ASP A 73 -9.80 14.89 2.81
N GLN A 74 -9.59 14.52 1.53
CA GLN A 74 -9.25 15.45 0.46
C GLN A 74 -10.44 16.18 -0.14
N THR A 75 -11.68 15.71 0.07
CA THR A 75 -12.87 16.28 -0.56
C THR A 75 -14.12 15.99 0.24
N SER A 76 -14.96 17.02 0.41
CA SER A 76 -16.32 16.86 0.96
C SER A 76 -17.34 16.43 -0.10
N ASP A 77 -17.01 16.58 -1.39
CA ASP A 77 -17.86 16.12 -2.49
C ASP A 77 -17.73 14.60 -2.69
N SER A 78 -18.86 13.90 -2.52
CA SER A 78 -18.96 12.45 -2.65
C SER A 78 -18.63 11.96 -4.07
N GLN A 79 -18.93 12.76 -5.10
CA GLN A 79 -18.67 12.37 -6.48
C GLN A 79 -17.17 12.40 -6.78
N THR A 80 -16.48 13.45 -6.33
CA THR A 80 -15.02 13.57 -6.42
C THR A 80 -14.31 12.45 -5.68
N ALA A 81 -14.79 12.07 -4.47
CA ALA A 81 -14.24 10.93 -3.74
C ALA A 81 -14.37 9.62 -4.55
N ALA A 82 -15.55 9.39 -5.14
CA ALA A 82 -15.78 8.22 -5.98
C ALA A 82 -14.86 8.18 -7.21
N PHE A 83 -14.64 9.32 -7.89
CA PHE A 83 -13.70 9.39 -9.01
C PHE A 83 -12.26 9.09 -8.61
N ARG A 84 -11.80 9.55 -7.44
CA ARG A 84 -10.44 9.24 -6.93
C ARG A 84 -10.26 7.76 -6.62
N VAL A 85 -11.27 7.13 -6.03
CA VAL A 85 -11.24 5.67 -5.81
C VAL A 85 -11.24 4.91 -7.15
N GLN A 86 -12.09 5.32 -8.09
CA GLN A 86 -12.18 4.70 -9.40
C GLN A 86 -10.87 4.81 -10.18
N PHE A 87 -10.19 5.97 -10.10
CA PHE A 87 -8.85 6.16 -10.65
C PHE A 87 -7.87 5.08 -10.17
N TRP A 88 -7.88 4.72 -8.88
CA TRP A 88 -7.00 3.69 -8.34
C TRP A 88 -7.40 2.28 -8.78
N LEU A 89 -8.69 1.96 -8.85
CA LEU A 89 -9.17 0.70 -9.41
C LEU A 89 -8.75 0.54 -10.87
N ASP A 90 -8.92 1.58 -11.68
CA ASP A 90 -8.50 1.60 -13.08
C ASP A 90 -6.98 1.52 -13.21
N THR A 91 -6.23 2.22 -12.36
CA THR A 91 -4.77 2.13 -12.31
C THR A 91 -4.31 0.71 -12.03
N ILE A 92 -4.91 0.02 -11.06
CA ILE A 92 -4.60 -1.39 -10.79
C ILE A 92 -4.94 -2.26 -12.00
N ASN A 93 -6.11 -2.05 -12.62
CA ASN A 93 -6.47 -2.74 -13.86
C ASN A 93 -5.42 -2.55 -14.95
N TYR A 94 -4.92 -1.33 -15.17
CA TYR A 94 -3.88 -1.04 -16.14
C TYR A 94 -2.55 -1.73 -15.78
N ILE A 95 -2.11 -1.70 -14.52
CA ILE A 95 -0.86 -2.32 -14.06
C ILE A 95 -0.80 -3.82 -14.42
N TYR A 96 -1.92 -4.52 -14.24
CA TYR A 96 -2.02 -5.98 -14.44
C TYR A 96 -2.48 -6.43 -15.83
N LYS A 97 -2.73 -5.51 -16.77
CA LYS A 97 -2.94 -5.88 -18.18
C LYS A 97 -1.66 -6.51 -18.78
N LYS A 98 -1.86 -7.42 -19.75
CA LYS A 98 -0.78 -7.99 -20.55
C LYS A 98 -0.12 -6.89 -21.42
N ASP A 99 1.18 -7.01 -21.67
CA ASP A 99 1.98 -6.11 -22.50
C ASP A 99 1.90 -4.61 -22.12
N GLN A 100 1.72 -4.35 -20.83
CA GLN A 100 1.67 -3.00 -20.29
C GLN A 100 3.07 -2.40 -20.15
N THR A 101 3.24 -1.18 -20.66
CA THR A 101 4.45 -0.36 -20.51
C THR A 101 4.22 0.78 -19.53
N ILE A 102 5.29 1.29 -18.93
CA ILE A 102 5.22 2.42 -17.99
C ILE A 102 4.61 3.69 -18.61
N SER A 103 4.73 3.86 -19.94
CA SER A 103 4.14 4.98 -20.68
C SER A 103 2.60 4.98 -20.71
N LYS A 104 1.98 3.82 -20.53
CA LYS A 104 0.52 3.66 -20.48
C LYS A 104 -0.04 3.77 -19.06
N ILE A 105 0.81 3.94 -18.04
CA ILE A 105 0.41 4.16 -16.65
C ILE A 105 0.14 5.65 -16.46
N PRO A 106 -0.92 6.04 -15.70
CA PRO A 106 -1.22 7.44 -15.44
C PRO A 106 -0.02 8.25 -14.95
N ALA A 107 -0.01 9.56 -15.24
CA ALA A 107 1.08 10.48 -14.88
C ALA A 107 1.21 10.77 -13.37
N ASN A 108 0.67 9.92 -12.51
CA ASN A 108 0.83 10.00 -11.07
C ASN A 108 2.17 9.33 -10.65
N PRO A 109 3.01 10.00 -9.83
CA PRO A 109 4.32 9.46 -9.44
C PRO A 109 4.21 8.13 -8.69
N ILE A 110 3.24 8.01 -7.78
CA ILE A 110 2.98 6.78 -7.02
C ILE A 110 2.49 5.67 -7.95
N ALA A 111 1.59 5.96 -8.90
CA ALA A 111 1.14 4.96 -9.88
C ALA A 111 2.29 4.39 -10.71
N LYS A 112 3.23 5.24 -11.15
CA LYS A 112 4.41 4.82 -11.91
C LYS A 112 5.37 3.97 -11.09
N GLU A 113 5.67 4.38 -9.85
CA GLU A 113 6.51 3.57 -8.96
C GLU A 113 5.83 2.26 -8.56
N LEU A 114 4.52 2.29 -8.29
CA LEU A 114 3.72 1.10 -7.96
C LEU A 114 3.74 0.10 -9.12
N PHE A 115 3.63 0.56 -10.37
CA PHE A 115 3.80 -0.29 -11.54
C PHE A 115 5.15 -1.02 -11.54
N LYS A 116 6.26 -0.29 -11.32
CA LYS A 116 7.61 -0.88 -11.27
C LYS A 116 7.71 -1.93 -10.17
N VAL A 117 7.18 -1.64 -8.98
CA VAL A 117 7.18 -2.57 -7.84
C VAL A 117 6.32 -3.79 -8.13
N CYS A 118 5.11 -3.62 -8.66
CA CYS A 118 4.22 -4.74 -9.00
C CYS A 118 4.87 -5.69 -10.01
N LYS A 119 5.58 -5.17 -11.02
CA LYS A 119 6.29 -5.99 -12.01
C LYS A 119 7.55 -6.64 -11.45
N SER A 120 8.28 -5.97 -10.56
CA SER A 120 9.56 -6.47 -10.04
C SER A 120 9.37 -7.51 -8.93
N TYR A 121 8.31 -7.38 -8.13
CA TYR A 121 8.05 -8.21 -6.94
C TYR A 121 6.82 -9.12 -7.10
N SER A 122 6.17 -9.12 -8.27
CA SER A 122 4.99 -9.93 -8.57
C SER A 122 3.89 -9.80 -7.52
N LEU A 123 3.59 -8.56 -7.11
CA LEU A 123 2.65 -8.30 -6.02
C LEU A 123 1.27 -8.92 -6.32
N PRO A 124 0.59 -9.54 -5.34
CA PRO A 124 -0.73 -10.10 -5.55
C PRO A 124 -1.77 -8.99 -5.76
N ARG A 125 -2.33 -8.93 -6.97
CA ARG A 125 -3.37 -7.98 -7.38
C ARG A 125 -4.51 -7.87 -6.36
N ARG A 126 -4.94 -9.01 -5.81
CA ARG A 126 -6.05 -9.11 -4.86
C ARG A 126 -5.91 -8.15 -3.67
N HIS A 127 -4.71 -7.96 -3.13
CA HIS A 127 -4.52 -7.15 -1.92
C HIS A 127 -4.60 -5.64 -2.22
N LEU A 128 -4.15 -5.22 -3.42
CA LEU A 128 -4.32 -3.85 -3.88
C LEU A 128 -5.81 -3.54 -4.12
N GLU A 129 -6.53 -4.45 -4.78
CA GLU A 129 -7.96 -4.27 -5.06
C GLU A 129 -8.81 -4.30 -3.79
N LYS A 130 -8.55 -5.24 -2.87
CA LYS A 130 -9.24 -5.37 -1.58
C LYS A 130 -9.13 -4.07 -0.77
N LEU A 131 -7.93 -3.50 -0.71
CA LEU A 131 -7.64 -2.25 -0.02
C LEU A 131 -8.46 -1.07 -0.58
N VAL A 132 -8.50 -0.90 -1.91
CA VAL A 132 -9.24 0.19 -2.56
C VAL A 132 -10.75 -0.02 -2.46
N SER A 133 -11.21 -1.25 -2.68
CA SER A 133 -12.64 -1.60 -2.68
C SER A 133 -13.24 -1.47 -1.28
N SER A 134 -12.51 -1.85 -0.24
CA SER A 134 -12.97 -1.71 1.15
C SER A 134 -13.19 -0.25 1.54
N ARG A 135 -12.30 0.66 1.12
CA ARG A 135 -12.49 2.11 1.31
C ARG A 135 -13.61 2.70 0.46
N SER A 136 -13.79 2.20 -0.77
CA SER A 136 -14.96 2.52 -1.61
C SER A 136 -16.28 2.16 -0.92
N ASN A 137 -16.33 1.01 -0.27
CA ASN A 137 -17.52 0.54 0.43
C ASN A 137 -17.80 1.36 1.69
N LEU A 138 -16.76 1.73 2.46
CA LEU A 138 -16.91 2.58 3.63
C LEU A 138 -17.46 3.97 3.27
N LEU A 139 -17.02 4.54 2.14
CA LEU A 139 -17.58 5.79 1.59
C LEU A 139 -19.10 5.72 1.36
N LYS A 140 -19.62 4.53 1.00
CA LYS A 140 -21.06 4.31 0.74
C LYS A 140 -21.84 4.02 2.03
N SER A 141 -21.31 3.20 2.94
CA SER A 141 -22.03 2.79 4.16
C SER A 141 -21.96 3.82 5.28
N LYS A 142 -20.91 4.67 5.31
CA LYS A 142 -20.61 5.72 6.30
C LYS A 142 -20.37 5.25 7.75
N TYR A 143 -20.73 4.02 8.11
CA TYR A 143 -20.50 3.45 9.45
C TYR A 143 -20.37 1.92 9.40
N PHE A 144 -19.79 1.37 10.47
CA PHE A 144 -19.71 -0.07 10.74
C PHE A 144 -20.87 -0.49 11.65
N LYS A 145 -21.45 -1.68 11.44
CA LYS A 145 -22.59 -2.17 12.24
C LYS A 145 -22.17 -3.10 13.36
N THR A 146 -21.10 -3.85 13.16
CA THR A 146 -20.61 -4.87 14.08
C THR A 146 -19.09 -4.77 14.27
N LEU A 147 -18.58 -5.39 15.34
CA LEU A 147 -17.13 -5.56 15.52
C LEU A 147 -16.52 -6.34 14.35
N GLU A 148 -17.24 -7.35 13.83
CA GLU A 148 -16.80 -8.14 12.69
C GLU A 148 -16.60 -7.27 11.44
N ASP A 149 -17.46 -6.29 11.19
CA ASP A 149 -17.29 -5.33 10.09
C ASP A 149 -15.99 -4.53 10.24
N ILE A 150 -15.66 -4.13 11.47
CA ILE A 150 -14.43 -3.38 11.78
C ILE A 150 -13.19 -4.25 11.57
N GLU A 151 -13.21 -5.48 12.09
CA GLU A 151 -12.11 -6.43 11.92
C GLU A 151 -11.89 -6.78 10.45
N ARG A 152 -12.98 -6.97 9.70
CA ARG A 152 -12.91 -7.22 8.26
C ARG A 152 -12.36 -6.02 7.52
N TYR A 153 -12.80 -4.81 7.85
CA TYR A 153 -12.26 -3.59 7.27
C TYR A 153 -10.75 -3.44 7.55
N ALA A 154 -10.33 -3.70 8.79
CA ALA A 154 -8.92 -3.67 9.18
C ALA A 154 -8.08 -4.73 8.43
N ASP A 155 -8.63 -5.93 8.22
CA ASP A 155 -7.97 -6.95 7.42
C ASP A 155 -7.89 -6.58 5.93
N ASP A 156 -8.97 -6.03 5.38
CA ASP A 156 -9.06 -5.63 3.98
C ASP A 156 -8.14 -4.46 3.65
N THR A 157 -7.89 -3.57 4.60
CA THR A 157 -7.09 -2.36 4.41
C THR A 157 -5.66 -2.49 4.94
N VAL A 158 -5.48 -2.73 6.24
CA VAL A 158 -4.18 -2.72 6.91
C VAL A 158 -3.44 -4.05 6.70
N SER A 159 -4.10 -5.19 6.88
CA SER A 159 -3.46 -6.49 6.62
C SER A 159 -3.07 -6.64 5.15
N SER A 160 -3.88 -6.12 4.22
CA SER A 160 -3.51 -6.03 2.79
C SER A 160 -2.16 -5.35 2.55
N VAL A 161 -1.83 -4.28 3.28
CA VAL A 161 -0.50 -3.66 3.19
C VAL A 161 0.57 -4.63 3.67
N TYR A 162 0.36 -5.31 4.80
CA TYR A 162 1.32 -6.29 5.32
C TYR A 162 1.53 -7.48 4.37
N TYR A 163 0.48 -8.03 3.76
CA TYR A 163 0.63 -9.09 2.75
C TYR A 163 1.43 -8.62 1.53
N LEU A 164 1.23 -7.37 1.09
CA LEU A 164 2.04 -6.78 0.02
C LEU A 164 3.51 -6.61 0.44
N LEU A 165 3.77 -6.24 1.70
CA LEU A 165 5.14 -6.13 2.24
C LEU A 165 5.81 -7.50 2.38
N LEU A 166 5.08 -8.54 2.78
CA LEU A 166 5.57 -9.93 2.77
C LEU A 166 5.95 -10.36 1.34
N SER A 167 5.10 -10.03 0.35
CA SER A 167 5.40 -10.29 -1.06
C SER A 167 6.62 -9.53 -1.55
N VAL A 168 6.81 -8.27 -1.16
CA VAL A 168 8.04 -7.50 -1.45
C VAL A 168 9.26 -8.18 -0.82
N ALA A 169 9.13 -8.72 0.38
CA ALA A 169 10.20 -9.45 1.06
C ALA A 169 10.44 -10.86 0.48
N GLY A 170 9.60 -11.33 -0.46
CA GLY A 170 9.68 -12.69 -1.00
C GLY A 170 9.32 -13.77 0.02
N ILE A 171 8.55 -13.43 1.05
CA ILE A 171 8.13 -14.35 2.11
C ILE A 171 6.80 -14.99 1.69
N THR A 172 6.80 -16.30 1.58
CA THR A 172 5.61 -17.13 1.33
C THR A 172 5.50 -18.14 2.46
N ASP A 173 4.82 -17.77 3.53
CA ASP A 173 4.69 -18.59 4.74
C ASP A 173 3.33 -18.33 5.41
N ILE A 174 2.60 -19.40 5.72
CA ILE A 174 1.25 -19.31 6.27
C ILE A 174 1.23 -18.72 7.69
N HIS A 175 2.27 -18.95 8.48
CA HIS A 175 2.37 -18.37 9.82
C HIS A 175 2.69 -16.87 9.74
N ALA A 176 3.51 -16.46 8.78
CA ALA A 176 3.73 -15.04 8.48
C ALA A 176 2.44 -14.36 8.02
N ASP A 177 1.64 -15.01 7.18
CA ASP A 177 0.34 -14.49 6.75
C ASP A 177 -0.65 -14.36 7.93
N HIS A 178 -0.74 -15.36 8.81
CA HIS A 178 -1.56 -15.26 10.03
C HIS A 178 -1.08 -14.13 10.95
N ALA A 179 0.24 -14.00 11.15
CA ALA A 179 0.81 -12.92 11.95
C ALA A 179 0.51 -11.54 11.33
N ALA A 180 0.62 -11.41 10.00
CA ALA A 180 0.26 -10.20 9.27
C ALA A 180 -1.24 -9.86 9.41
N SER A 181 -2.12 -10.86 9.38
CA SER A 181 -3.56 -10.65 9.63
C SER A 181 -3.82 -10.11 11.04
N HIS A 182 -3.25 -10.76 12.06
CA HIS A 182 -3.44 -10.33 13.46
C HIS A 182 -2.85 -8.94 13.71
N LEU A 183 -1.65 -8.66 13.20
CA LEU A 183 -1.03 -7.34 13.30
C LEU A 183 -1.86 -6.27 12.58
N GLY A 184 -2.28 -6.54 11.35
CA GLY A 184 -3.08 -5.60 10.56
C GLY A 184 -4.43 -5.30 11.20
N LYS A 185 -5.14 -6.32 11.69
CA LYS A 185 -6.38 -6.13 12.45
C LYS A 185 -6.17 -5.30 13.71
N SER A 186 -5.16 -5.64 14.52
CA SER A 186 -4.86 -4.93 15.78
C SER A 186 -4.52 -3.45 15.54
N GLN A 187 -3.70 -3.18 14.52
CA GLN A 187 -3.37 -1.82 14.13
C GLN A 187 -4.58 -1.07 13.56
N GLY A 188 -5.39 -1.70 12.71
CA GLY A 188 -6.59 -1.07 12.14
C GLY A 188 -7.62 -0.71 13.20
N LEU A 189 -7.87 -1.62 14.15
CA LEU A 189 -8.70 -1.35 15.33
C LEU A 189 -8.15 -0.16 16.14
N THR A 190 -6.85 -0.14 16.39
CA THR A 190 -6.19 0.97 17.10
C THR A 190 -6.36 2.30 16.38
N ASN A 191 -6.21 2.33 15.05
CA ASN A 191 -6.38 3.53 14.25
C ASN A 191 -7.83 4.07 14.33
N ILE A 192 -8.82 3.17 14.25
CA ILE A 192 -10.23 3.55 14.37
C ILE A 192 -10.54 4.12 15.76
N LEU A 193 -10.02 3.51 16.82
CA LEU A 193 -10.18 4.02 18.19
C LEU A 193 -9.53 5.40 18.38
N ARG A 194 -8.36 5.65 17.79
CA ARG A 194 -7.73 6.99 17.80
C ARG A 194 -8.61 8.02 17.09
N TYR A 195 -9.20 7.66 15.96
CA TYR A 195 -10.05 8.57 15.17
C TYR A 195 -11.34 8.97 15.91
N VAL A 196 -11.98 8.03 16.63
CA VAL A 196 -13.17 8.33 17.44
C VAL A 196 -12.90 9.45 18.44
N LYS A 197 -11.72 9.44 19.08
CA LYS A 197 -11.32 10.49 20.02
C LYS A 197 -11.29 11.86 19.34
N GLU A 198 -10.65 11.99 18.17
CA GLU A 198 -10.55 13.26 17.45
C GLU A 198 -11.90 13.79 16.96
N SER A 199 -12.82 12.90 16.56
CA SER A 199 -14.15 13.29 16.10
C SER A 199 -15.06 13.84 17.22
N LEU A 200 -14.85 13.44 18.48
CA LEU A 200 -15.66 13.89 19.63
C LEU A 200 -15.24 15.26 20.17
N PHE A 201 -14.04 15.75 19.87
CA PHE A 201 -13.55 17.07 20.31
C PHE A 201 -13.78 18.19 19.27
N ASN A 202 -14.28 17.85 18.07
CA ASN A 202 -14.59 18.79 16.99
C ASN A 202 -16.11 19.00 16.80
N LEU A 203 -16.92 18.56 17.77
CA LEU A 203 -18.36 18.83 17.91
C LEU A 203 -18.57 19.77 19.10
#